data_AF-A0A2S2CKN1-F1
#
_entry.id   AF-A0A2S2CKN1-F1
#
_cell.length_a   1.000
_cell.length_b   1.000
_cell.length_c   1.000
_cell.angle_alpha   90.00
_cell.angle_beta   90.00
_cell.angle_gamma   90.00
#
_symmetry.space_group_name_H-M   'P 1'
#
loop_
_entity.id
_entity.type
_entity.pdbx_description
1 polymer ?
#
loop_
_entity_poly.entity_id
_entity_poly.type
_entity_poly.pdbx_seq_one_letter_code
_entity_poly.pdbx_strand_id
1 'polypeptide(L)'
;MTTSYVPSVLCCHTNGAFKATWIVPSGFEEGMDPEGRLVDRSVAERIADKVAGRSGSVEWRRIDLVRRGPPLPYSLPALQEECLRLSLSAQQVRDAVVALHDAGLVSSPGATCRYLPNALRAEVPTIVGNLKGTQALGGIAEGANLALKSAAWDDSMVSDHHGIVPTVEATQARLDGLSDAQRDVFMLIARAFLAQFYPDVRYKALSAVVGVEGERFRATGWRLVDLGWTKVYGAEEKDEDQEDQAVLQVAVGDSVQVVAAMCGKRGG
;
A
#
# COMPACT_ATOMS: atom_id res chain seq x y z
N MET A 1 -18.73 20.05 7.22
CA MET A 1 -17.88 19.52 6.12
C MET A 1 -18.15 20.37 4.90
N THR A 2 -17.15 21.09 4.40
CA THR A 2 -17.28 21.95 3.22
C THR A 2 -17.07 21.11 1.98
N THR A 3 -18.01 21.14 1.02
CA THR A 3 -17.84 20.44 -0.26
C THR A 3 -16.81 21.18 -1.10
N SER A 4 -15.79 20.46 -1.57
CA SER A 4 -14.81 21.01 -2.52
C SER A 4 -15.01 20.44 -3.92
N TYR A 5 -14.60 21.21 -4.92
CA TYR A 5 -14.74 20.92 -6.34
C TYR A 5 -13.36 20.79 -6.98
N VAL A 6 -13.20 19.78 -7.84
CA VAL A 6 -11.96 19.57 -8.59
C VAL A 6 -12.30 19.46 -10.07
N PRO A 7 -12.09 20.53 -10.86
CA PRO A 7 -12.25 20.47 -12.30
C PRO A 7 -11.35 19.35 -12.85
N SER A 8 -11.91 18.52 -13.71
CA SER A 8 -11.23 17.38 -14.30
C SER A 8 -11.60 17.27 -15.77
N VAL A 9 -10.66 16.79 -16.59
CA VAL A 9 -10.86 16.55 -18.02
C VAL A 9 -10.62 15.09 -18.35
N LEU A 10 -11.37 14.57 -19.32
CA LEU A 10 -11.06 13.34 -20.03
C LEU A 10 -10.35 13.72 -21.33
N CYS A 11 -9.08 13.39 -21.43
CA CYS A 11 -8.23 13.62 -22.59
C CYS A 11 -8.17 12.35 -23.44
N CYS A 12 -8.47 12.47 -24.74
CA CYS A 12 -8.18 11.45 -25.73
C CYS A 12 -6.79 11.69 -26.34
N HIS A 13 -5.99 10.64 -26.38
CA HIS A 13 -4.67 10.56 -26.99
C HIS A 13 -4.62 9.34 -27.93
N THR A 14 -3.62 9.28 -28.81
CA THR A 14 -3.46 8.16 -29.76
C THR A 14 -3.29 6.81 -29.06
N ASN A 15 -2.76 6.79 -27.83
CA ASN A 15 -2.55 5.60 -27.01
C ASN A 15 -3.66 5.36 -25.98
N GLY A 16 -4.79 6.05 -26.09
CA GLY A 16 -5.97 5.85 -25.23
C GLY A 16 -6.48 7.13 -24.57
N ALA A 17 -7.53 6.98 -23.77
CA ALA A 17 -8.12 8.09 -23.02
C ALA A 17 -7.66 8.07 -21.56
N PHE A 18 -7.53 9.25 -20.96
CA PHE A 18 -7.11 9.38 -19.57
C PHE A 18 -7.73 10.60 -18.88
N LYS A 19 -7.91 10.50 -17.57
CA LYS A 19 -8.39 11.62 -16.75
C LYS A 19 -7.23 12.47 -16.26
N ALA A 20 -7.40 13.79 -16.28
CA ALA A 20 -6.47 14.74 -15.67
C ALA A 20 -7.24 15.73 -14.79
N THR A 21 -6.67 16.14 -13.66
CA THR A 21 -7.29 17.05 -12.67
C THR A 21 -6.62 18.41 -12.72
N TRP A 22 -7.38 19.49 -12.63
CA TRP A 22 -6.86 20.85 -12.72
C TRP A 22 -5.82 21.13 -11.64
N ILE A 23 -4.75 21.81 -12.05
CA ILE A 23 -3.68 22.28 -11.18
C ILE A 23 -3.99 23.74 -10.85
N VAL A 24 -4.18 24.02 -9.58
CA VAL A 24 -4.35 25.39 -9.09
C VAL A 24 -3.14 26.24 -9.49
N PRO A 25 -3.33 27.30 -10.29
CA PRO A 25 -2.26 28.23 -10.62
C PRO A 25 -1.74 28.93 -9.37
N SER A 26 -0.44 29.24 -9.36
CA SER A 26 0.16 29.99 -8.25
C SER A 26 -0.54 31.35 -8.07
N GLY A 27 -0.97 31.67 -6.85
CA GLY A 27 -1.66 32.92 -6.52
C GLY A 27 -3.13 32.97 -6.93
N PHE A 28 -3.74 31.85 -7.34
CA PHE A 28 -5.17 31.78 -7.58
C PHE A 28 -5.93 31.64 -6.25
N GLU A 29 -6.84 32.57 -5.96
CA GLU A 29 -7.61 32.61 -4.70
C GLU A 29 -9.14 32.61 -4.94
N GLU A 30 -9.59 32.83 -6.17
CA GLU A 30 -11.00 32.98 -6.50
C GLU A 30 -11.79 31.69 -6.17
N GLY A 31 -12.80 31.80 -5.30
CA GLY A 31 -13.65 30.67 -4.94
C GLY A 31 -12.96 29.61 -4.08
N MET A 32 -11.79 29.90 -3.50
CA MET A 32 -11.07 29.00 -2.62
C MET A 32 -11.38 29.22 -1.14
N ASP A 33 -11.25 28.17 -0.35
CA ASP A 33 -11.23 28.26 1.12
C ASP A 33 -9.79 28.52 1.65
N PRO A 34 -9.60 28.80 2.95
CA PRO A 34 -8.29 29.04 3.54
C PRO A 34 -7.31 27.87 3.42
N GLU A 35 -7.80 26.66 3.17
CA GLU A 35 -7.00 25.46 2.94
C GLU A 35 -6.60 25.29 1.45
N GLY A 36 -6.94 26.25 0.59
CA GLY A 36 -6.61 26.26 -0.84
C GLY A 36 -7.47 25.30 -1.67
N ARG A 37 -8.64 24.88 -1.16
CA ARG A 37 -9.58 24.02 -1.87
C ARG A 37 -10.59 24.90 -2.59
N LEU A 38 -10.87 24.57 -3.85
CA LEU A 38 -11.90 25.26 -4.61
C LEU A 38 -13.29 24.85 -4.07
N VAL A 39 -14.02 25.78 -3.48
CA VAL A 39 -15.35 25.55 -2.88
C VAL A 39 -16.47 26.26 -3.64
N ASP A 40 -16.13 27.20 -4.52
CA ASP A 40 -17.07 27.80 -5.45
C ASP A 40 -17.26 26.92 -6.69
N ARG A 41 -18.48 26.39 -6.82
CA ARG A 41 -18.87 25.55 -7.95
C ARG A 41 -18.82 26.30 -9.28
N SER A 42 -19.21 27.57 -9.30
CA SER A 42 -19.30 28.36 -10.54
C SER A 42 -17.92 28.60 -11.16
N VAL A 43 -16.91 28.81 -10.33
CA VAL A 43 -15.50 28.90 -10.74
C VAL A 43 -15.04 27.57 -11.34
N ALA A 44 -15.37 26.46 -10.70
CA ALA A 44 -15.02 25.13 -11.18
C ALA A 44 -15.68 24.80 -12.55
N GLU A 45 -16.96 25.15 -12.73
CA GLU A 45 -17.69 24.98 -13.98
C GLU A 45 -17.11 25.86 -15.09
N ARG A 46 -16.78 27.12 -14.80
CA ARG A 46 -16.12 28.02 -15.75
C ARG A 46 -14.80 27.47 -16.28
N ILE A 47 -13.98 26.87 -15.41
CA ILE A 47 -12.71 26.23 -15.81
C ILE A 47 -12.99 25.02 -16.71
N ALA A 48 -13.98 24.19 -16.37
CA ALA A 48 -14.35 23.02 -17.16
C ALA A 48 -14.88 23.42 -18.55
N ASP A 49 -15.77 24.41 -18.63
CA ASP A 49 -16.36 24.90 -19.87
C ASP A 49 -15.32 25.54 -20.80
N LYS A 50 -14.33 26.25 -20.23
CA LYS A 50 -13.23 26.87 -20.98
C LYS A 50 -12.45 25.84 -21.81
N VAL A 51 -12.27 24.63 -21.27
CA VAL A 51 -11.42 23.60 -21.88
C VAL A 51 -12.20 22.50 -22.60
N ALA A 52 -13.52 22.44 -22.44
CA ALA A 52 -14.36 21.44 -23.06
C ALA A 52 -14.26 21.46 -24.59
N GLY A 53 -14.00 20.30 -25.22
CA GLY A 53 -13.86 20.17 -26.66
C GLY A 53 -12.57 20.74 -27.25
N ARG A 54 -11.69 21.32 -26.42
CA ARG A 54 -10.45 21.96 -26.88
C ARG A 54 -9.31 20.94 -27.03
N SER A 55 -8.35 21.30 -27.89
CA SER A 55 -7.11 20.54 -28.03
C SER A 55 -6.04 21.12 -27.12
N GLY A 56 -5.16 20.25 -26.64
CA GLY A 56 -4.03 20.61 -25.81
C GLY A 56 -2.79 19.81 -26.17
N SER A 57 -1.78 19.94 -25.33
CA SER A 57 -0.58 19.12 -25.44
C SER A 57 -0.03 18.75 -24.07
N VAL A 58 0.72 17.66 -24.02
CA VAL A 58 1.45 17.25 -22.83
C VAL A 58 2.67 18.17 -22.69
N GLU A 59 2.64 19.06 -21.69
CA GLU A 59 3.72 20.03 -21.43
C GLU A 59 4.87 19.41 -20.64
N TRP A 60 4.57 18.44 -19.79
CA TRP A 60 5.55 17.82 -18.91
C TRP A 60 5.18 16.38 -18.58
N ARG A 61 6.19 15.54 -18.38
CA ARG A 61 6.01 14.18 -17.85
C ARG A 61 7.18 13.77 -16.97
N ARG A 62 6.92 12.86 -16.04
CA ARG A 62 7.93 12.19 -15.22
C ARG A 62 7.48 10.77 -14.91
N ILE A 63 8.41 9.84 -15.07
CA ILE A 63 8.24 8.45 -14.64
C ILE A 63 9.21 8.20 -13.49
N ASP A 64 8.66 7.83 -12.34
CA ASP A 64 9.43 7.44 -11.16
C ASP A 64 9.30 5.93 -10.92
N LEU A 65 10.42 5.31 -10.56
CA LEU A 65 10.40 3.95 -10.00
C LEU A 65 10.14 4.07 -8.50
N VAL A 66 8.91 3.75 -8.11
CA VAL A 66 8.46 3.79 -6.71
C VAL A 66 8.56 2.39 -6.13
N ARG A 67 9.02 2.30 -4.88
CA ARG A 67 9.10 1.05 -4.12
C ARG A 67 8.34 1.18 -2.82
N ARG A 68 7.64 0.10 -2.43
CA ARG A 68 6.92 0.00 -1.16
C ARG A 68 7.38 -1.26 -0.42
N GLY A 69 8.02 -1.06 0.73
CA GLY A 69 8.46 -2.15 1.59
C GLY A 69 7.30 -2.95 2.19
N PRO A 70 7.57 -4.12 2.76
CA PRO A 70 6.56 -4.92 3.44
C PRO A 70 5.98 -4.17 4.65
N PRO A 71 4.72 -4.44 5.03
CA PRO A 71 4.19 -4.01 6.31
C PRO A 71 5.08 -4.54 7.43
N LEU A 72 5.23 -3.76 8.50
CA LEU A 72 6.01 -4.20 9.65
C LEU A 72 5.37 -5.43 10.31
N PRO A 73 6.13 -6.25 11.06
CA PRO A 73 5.59 -7.24 11.97
C PRO A 73 4.48 -6.70 12.87
N TYR A 74 3.63 -7.58 13.37
CA TYR A 74 2.49 -7.16 14.16
C TYR A 74 2.90 -6.74 15.58
N SER A 75 2.28 -5.69 16.07
CA SER A 75 2.04 -5.49 17.50
C SER A 75 0.70 -6.14 17.85
N LEU A 76 0.41 -6.37 19.14
CA LEU A 76 -0.87 -6.92 19.56
C LEU A 76 -2.07 -6.09 19.06
N PRO A 77 -2.09 -4.74 19.17
CA PRO A 77 -3.19 -3.94 18.62
C PRO A 77 -3.36 -4.08 17.10
N ALA A 78 -2.26 -4.08 16.34
CA ALA A 78 -2.32 -4.23 14.88
C ALA A 78 -2.83 -5.63 14.48
N LEU A 79 -2.46 -6.67 15.24
CA LEU A 79 -2.96 -8.02 15.03
C LEU A 79 -4.44 -8.14 15.38
N GLN A 80 -4.90 -7.46 16.44
CA GLN A 80 -6.31 -7.42 16.80
C GLN A 80 -7.17 -6.76 15.73
N GLU A 81 -6.68 -5.67 15.13
CA GLU A 81 -7.34 -5.00 14.00
C GLU A 81 -7.41 -5.91 12.77
N GLU A 82 -6.28 -6.53 12.40
CA GLU A 82 -6.22 -7.47 11.28
C GLU A 82 -7.20 -8.64 11.46
N CYS A 83 -7.25 -9.22 12.65
CA CYS A 83 -8.10 -10.38 12.97
C CYS A 83 -9.60 -10.08 12.97
N LEU A 84 -10.03 -8.80 12.88
CA LEU A 84 -11.45 -8.46 12.71
C LEU A 84 -12.01 -9.08 11.43
N ARG A 85 -11.20 -9.17 10.36
CA ARG A 85 -11.61 -9.83 9.10
C ARG A 85 -11.87 -11.33 9.25
N LEU A 86 -11.30 -11.94 10.29
CA LEU A 86 -11.48 -13.34 10.67
C LEU A 86 -12.62 -13.51 11.69
N SER A 87 -13.39 -12.45 11.95
CA SER A 87 -14.46 -12.43 12.96
C SER A 87 -13.98 -12.79 14.38
N LEU A 88 -12.70 -12.57 14.70
CA LEU A 88 -12.14 -12.77 16.04
C LEU A 88 -12.23 -11.46 16.84
N SER A 89 -12.74 -11.53 18.06
CA SER A 89 -12.71 -10.40 18.99
C SER A 89 -11.29 -10.13 19.50
N ALA A 90 -11.03 -8.90 19.93
CA ALA A 90 -9.76 -8.50 20.52
C ALA A 90 -9.32 -9.41 21.69
N GLN A 91 -10.27 -9.90 22.49
CA GLN A 91 -9.99 -10.84 23.59
C GLN A 91 -9.58 -12.22 23.08
N GLN A 92 -10.30 -12.78 22.09
CA GLN A 92 -9.94 -14.07 21.48
C GLN A 92 -8.54 -14.03 20.86
N VAL A 93 -8.17 -12.92 20.20
CA VAL A 93 -6.82 -12.73 19.65
C VAL A 93 -5.77 -12.70 20.77
N ARG A 94 -6.02 -11.96 21.85
CA ARG A 94 -5.11 -11.93 23.00
C ARG A 94 -4.91 -13.32 23.59
N ASP A 95 -5.99 -14.06 23.82
CA ASP A 95 -5.95 -15.41 24.39
C ASP A 95 -5.18 -16.36 23.47
N ALA A 96 -5.37 -16.26 22.15
CA ALA A 96 -4.62 -17.03 21.16
C ALA A 96 -3.13 -16.72 21.19
N VAL A 97 -2.74 -15.43 21.20
CA VAL A 97 -1.32 -15.03 21.25
C VAL A 97 -0.66 -15.48 22.56
N VAL A 98 -1.35 -15.36 23.69
CA VAL A 98 -0.86 -15.86 24.99
C VAL A 98 -0.64 -17.37 24.92
N ALA A 99 -1.61 -18.13 24.43
CA ALA A 99 -1.47 -19.58 24.30
C ALA A 99 -0.33 -19.99 23.34
N LEU A 100 -0.14 -19.27 22.23
CA LEU A 100 0.98 -19.49 21.31
C LEU A 100 2.32 -19.18 21.98
N HIS A 101 2.38 -18.11 22.78
CA HIS A 101 3.59 -17.73 23.51
C HIS A 101 3.95 -18.72 24.62
N ASP A 102 2.96 -19.17 25.39
CA ASP A 102 3.15 -20.19 26.43
C ASP A 102 3.60 -21.53 25.83
N ALA A 103 3.14 -21.82 24.61
CA ALA A 103 3.63 -22.93 23.79
C ALA A 103 4.98 -22.62 23.11
N GLY A 104 5.61 -21.47 23.38
CA GLY A 104 6.89 -21.07 22.83
C GLY A 104 6.90 -20.79 21.33
N LEU A 105 5.75 -20.74 20.64
CA LEU A 105 5.65 -20.64 19.18
C LEU A 105 5.82 -19.23 18.63
N VAL A 106 5.50 -18.22 19.44
CA VAL A 106 5.67 -16.81 19.11
C VAL A 106 6.40 -16.07 20.24
N SER A 107 6.97 -14.92 19.91
CA SER A 107 7.61 -14.03 20.89
C SER A 107 6.60 -13.36 21.84
N SER A 108 6.96 -12.24 22.48
CA SER A 108 6.18 -11.62 23.55
C SER A 108 4.70 -11.34 23.19
N PRO A 109 3.73 -11.78 24.02
CA PRO A 109 2.30 -11.63 23.74
C PRO A 109 1.77 -10.22 24.03
N GLY A 110 2.56 -9.40 24.73
CA GLY A 110 2.24 -8.01 25.07
C GLY A 110 2.91 -6.97 24.18
N ALA A 111 3.49 -7.38 23.05
CA ALA A 111 4.25 -6.48 22.18
C ALA A 111 3.40 -5.32 21.64
N THR A 112 3.84 -4.09 21.91
CA THR A 112 3.26 -2.86 21.35
C THR A 112 4.10 -2.28 20.20
N CYS A 113 5.38 -2.64 20.13
CA CYS A 113 6.28 -2.31 19.03
C CYS A 113 6.03 -3.18 17.80
N ARG A 114 6.42 -2.68 16.62
CA ARG A 114 6.38 -3.40 15.34
C ARG A 114 7.77 -3.66 14.72
N TYR A 115 8.83 -3.16 15.35
CA TYR A 115 10.22 -3.32 14.90
C TYR A 115 10.88 -4.53 15.56
N LEU A 116 11.99 -4.99 14.98
CA LEU A 116 12.75 -6.17 15.36
C LEU A 116 14.20 -5.78 15.69
N PRO A 117 14.78 -6.33 16.76
CA PRO A 117 16.18 -6.12 17.08
C PRO A 117 17.07 -6.87 16.08
N ASN A 118 18.23 -6.30 15.74
CA ASN A 118 19.19 -6.95 14.84
C ASN A 118 19.75 -8.25 15.41
N ALA A 119 19.78 -8.40 16.74
CA ALA A 119 20.24 -9.63 17.41
C ALA A 119 19.40 -10.87 17.02
N LEU A 120 18.09 -10.71 16.80
CA LEU A 120 17.18 -11.78 16.40
C LEU A 120 17.57 -12.40 15.04
N ARG A 121 18.36 -11.70 14.21
CA ARG A 121 18.80 -12.22 12.90
C ARG A 121 19.61 -13.51 13.00
N ALA A 122 20.24 -13.81 14.13
CA ALA A 122 20.94 -15.07 14.35
C ALA A 122 20.00 -16.29 14.31
N GLU A 123 18.74 -16.12 14.69
CA GLU A 123 17.73 -17.20 14.75
C GLU A 123 16.94 -17.35 13.45
N VAL A 124 16.90 -16.30 12.62
CA VAL A 124 16.13 -16.25 11.36
C VAL A 124 16.33 -17.49 10.47
N PRO A 125 17.56 -17.98 10.22
CA PRO A 125 17.74 -19.16 9.38
C PRO A 125 17.02 -20.40 9.91
N THR A 126 17.02 -20.60 11.23
CA THR A 126 16.33 -21.71 11.90
C THR A 126 14.82 -21.52 11.84
N ILE A 127 14.32 -20.31 12.17
CA ILE A 127 12.89 -20.00 12.14
C ILE A 127 12.34 -20.24 10.72
N VAL A 128 12.97 -19.65 9.69
CA VAL A 128 12.53 -19.82 8.30
C VAL A 128 12.69 -21.27 7.84
N GLY A 129 13.76 -21.98 8.27
CA GLY A 129 13.94 -23.40 8.00
C GLY A 129 12.80 -24.27 8.55
N ASN A 130 12.33 -23.99 9.76
CA ASN A 130 11.20 -24.70 10.35
C ASN A 130 9.88 -24.38 9.63
N LEU A 131 9.68 -23.10 9.26
CA LEU A 131 8.50 -22.69 8.47
C LEU A 131 8.49 -23.32 7.06
N LYS A 132 9.65 -23.55 6.44
CA LYS A 132 9.76 -24.32 5.17
C LYS A 132 9.22 -25.73 5.29
N GLY A 133 9.38 -26.36 6.46
CA GLY A 133 8.86 -27.68 6.74
C GLY A 133 7.34 -27.72 6.98
N THR A 134 6.66 -26.57 6.99
CA THR A 134 5.21 -26.51 7.23
C THR A 134 4.40 -26.63 5.94
N GLN A 135 3.23 -27.25 6.03
CA GLN A 135 2.34 -27.43 4.89
C GLN A 135 1.79 -26.10 4.38
N ALA A 136 1.40 -25.20 5.29
CA ALA A 136 0.72 -23.95 4.94
C ALA A 136 1.68 -22.82 4.51
N LEU A 137 2.93 -22.82 4.98
CA LEU A 137 3.89 -21.74 4.73
C LEU A 137 5.10 -22.20 3.93
N GLY A 138 5.26 -23.49 3.66
CA GLY A 138 6.45 -24.07 3.04
C GLY A 138 6.90 -23.36 1.77
N GLY A 139 5.99 -23.20 0.80
CA GLY A 139 6.30 -22.53 -0.47
C GLY A 139 6.61 -21.03 -0.32
N ILE A 140 6.05 -20.37 0.70
CA ILE A 140 6.34 -18.96 1.01
C ILE A 140 7.71 -18.86 1.68
N ALA A 141 7.99 -19.72 2.64
CA ALA A 141 9.28 -19.73 3.32
C ALA A 141 10.42 -20.13 2.37
N GLU A 142 10.16 -20.95 1.36
CA GLU A 142 11.13 -21.31 0.32
C GLU A 142 11.56 -20.11 -0.53
N GLY A 143 10.63 -19.21 -0.86
CA GLY A 143 10.91 -17.98 -1.62
C GLY A 143 11.59 -16.86 -0.83
N ALA A 144 11.78 -17.02 0.48
CA ALA A 144 12.40 -16.00 1.33
C ALA A 144 13.90 -15.83 1.03
N ASN A 145 14.33 -14.57 0.82
CA ASN A 145 15.72 -14.19 0.69
C ASN A 145 16.25 -13.57 2.00
N LEU A 146 16.97 -14.37 2.78
CA LEU A 146 17.47 -13.96 4.10
C LEU A 146 18.55 -12.87 4.06
N ALA A 147 19.12 -12.57 2.88
CA ALA A 147 20.03 -11.44 2.71
C ALA A 147 19.30 -10.09 2.74
N LEU A 148 17.97 -10.08 2.55
CA LEU A 148 17.19 -8.86 2.63
C LEU A 148 17.05 -8.36 4.08
N LYS A 149 16.95 -7.03 4.18
CA LYS A 149 16.72 -6.30 5.43
C LYS A 149 15.68 -5.22 5.17
N SER A 150 14.44 -5.50 5.55
CA SER A 150 13.35 -4.52 5.53
C SER A 150 13.55 -3.44 6.60
N ALA A 151 12.68 -2.42 6.58
CA ALA A 151 12.65 -1.37 7.60
C ALA A 151 12.30 -1.87 9.01
N ALA A 152 11.82 -3.12 9.15
CA ALA A 152 11.50 -3.68 10.46
C ALA A 152 12.75 -3.88 11.35
N TRP A 153 13.94 -4.02 10.78
CA TRP A 153 15.17 -4.31 11.51
C TRP A 153 15.89 -3.04 12.00
N ASP A 154 15.33 -2.41 13.03
CA ASP A 154 15.80 -1.13 13.58
C ASP A 154 15.82 -1.17 15.12
N ASP A 155 17.02 -1.28 15.71
CA ASP A 155 17.20 -1.33 17.16
C ASP A 155 16.75 -0.05 17.86
N SER A 156 16.79 1.11 17.17
CA SER A 156 16.41 2.40 17.75
C SER A 156 14.90 2.57 17.96
N MET A 157 14.10 1.76 17.26
CA MET A 157 12.64 1.79 17.33
C MET A 157 12.07 0.70 18.24
N VAL A 158 12.91 -0.21 18.75
CA VAL A 158 12.52 -1.28 19.66
C VAL A 158 12.37 -0.72 21.08
N SER A 159 11.25 -1.07 21.73
CA SER A 159 10.99 -0.77 23.14
C SER A 159 11.21 -2.02 24.01
N ASP A 160 10.56 -2.14 25.17
CA ASP A 160 10.66 -3.30 26.06
C ASP A 160 10.35 -4.64 25.36
N HIS A 161 9.54 -4.59 24.30
CA HIS A 161 9.23 -5.72 23.44
C HIS A 161 9.41 -5.34 21.98
N HIS A 162 9.75 -6.32 21.15
CA HIS A 162 9.76 -6.21 19.69
C HIS A 162 8.47 -6.76 19.08
N GLY A 163 8.27 -6.56 17.78
CA GLY A 163 7.11 -7.10 17.06
C GLY A 163 6.96 -8.61 17.23
N ILE A 164 5.71 -9.09 17.23
CA ILE A 164 5.36 -10.49 17.42
C ILE A 164 5.82 -11.29 16.18
N VAL A 165 6.67 -12.29 16.39
CA VAL A 165 7.24 -13.13 15.33
C VAL A 165 7.23 -14.61 15.77
N PRO A 166 7.29 -15.55 14.81
CA PRO A 166 7.52 -16.96 15.13
C PRO A 166 8.88 -17.17 15.77
N THR A 167 9.02 -18.20 16.58
CA THR A 167 10.28 -18.61 17.21
C THR A 167 10.89 -19.83 16.52
N VAL A 168 12.06 -20.26 16.99
CA VAL A 168 12.68 -21.52 16.57
C VAL A 168 11.86 -22.77 16.91
N GLU A 169 10.87 -22.68 17.80
CA GLU A 169 10.02 -23.83 18.15
C GLU A 169 8.86 -24.05 17.15
N ALA A 170 8.66 -23.11 16.21
CA ALA A 170 7.56 -23.12 15.25
C ALA A 170 7.74 -24.16 14.13
N THR A 171 7.60 -25.44 14.48
CA THR A 171 7.67 -26.59 13.56
C THR A 171 6.27 -27.13 13.22
N GLN A 172 6.12 -27.83 12.09
CA GLN A 172 4.82 -28.39 11.67
C GLN A 172 4.15 -29.23 12.77
N ALA A 173 4.91 -30.12 13.43
CA ALA A 173 4.39 -30.99 14.49
C ALA A 173 3.79 -30.21 15.67
N ARG A 174 4.32 -29.01 15.97
CA ARG A 174 3.79 -28.15 17.02
C ARG A 174 2.56 -27.37 16.56
N LEU A 175 2.46 -27.07 15.26
CA LEU A 175 1.32 -26.36 14.67
C LEU A 175 0.08 -27.24 14.50
N ASP A 176 0.25 -28.56 14.37
CA ASP A 176 -0.86 -29.52 14.21
C ASP A 176 -1.81 -29.53 15.42
N GLY A 177 -1.31 -29.22 16.62
CA GLY A 177 -2.08 -29.20 17.86
C GLY A 177 -2.84 -27.90 18.14
N LEU A 178 -2.75 -26.90 17.26
CA LEU A 178 -3.39 -25.61 17.47
C LEU A 178 -4.90 -25.65 17.23
N SER A 179 -5.65 -24.89 18.02
CA SER A 179 -7.04 -24.56 17.69
C SER A 179 -7.10 -23.71 16.42
N ASP A 180 -8.28 -23.62 15.79
CA ASP A 180 -8.43 -22.85 14.56
C ASP A 180 -8.06 -21.37 14.76
N ALA A 181 -8.52 -20.76 15.85
CA ALA A 181 -8.17 -19.37 16.19
C ALA A 181 -6.65 -19.19 16.42
N GLN A 182 -5.99 -20.13 17.11
CA GLN A 182 -4.54 -20.09 17.29
C GLN A 182 -3.80 -20.25 15.97
N ARG A 183 -4.26 -21.16 15.12
CA ARG A 183 -3.68 -21.41 13.79
C ARG A 183 -3.78 -20.16 12.94
N ASP A 184 -4.96 -19.56 12.85
CA ASP A 184 -5.19 -18.37 12.03
C ASP A 184 -4.34 -17.18 12.48
N VAL A 185 -4.30 -16.93 13.79
CA VAL A 185 -3.45 -15.89 14.41
C VAL A 185 -1.98 -16.15 14.13
N PHE A 186 -1.51 -17.39 14.29
CA PHE A 186 -0.13 -17.76 13.98
C PHE A 186 0.20 -17.55 12.50
N MET A 187 -0.72 -17.89 11.57
CA MET A 187 -0.49 -17.72 10.14
C MET A 187 -0.32 -16.25 9.75
N LEU A 188 -1.08 -15.33 10.36
CA LEU A 188 -0.89 -13.89 10.16
C LEU A 188 0.50 -13.44 10.62
N ILE A 189 0.90 -13.83 11.84
CA ILE A 189 2.21 -13.52 12.41
C ILE A 189 3.33 -14.04 11.50
N ALA A 190 3.25 -15.30 11.08
CA ALA A 190 4.27 -15.94 10.28
C ALA A 190 4.38 -15.35 8.87
N ARG A 191 3.26 -15.01 8.22
CA ARG A 191 3.25 -14.32 6.92
C ARG A 191 3.89 -12.93 7.02
N ALA A 192 3.50 -12.14 8.01
CA ALA A 192 4.10 -10.82 8.23
C ALA A 192 5.62 -10.90 8.49
N PHE A 193 6.08 -11.92 9.23
CA PHE A 193 7.50 -12.19 9.42
C PHE A 193 8.20 -12.60 8.10
N LEU A 194 7.63 -13.52 7.34
CA LEU A 194 8.19 -13.98 6.06
C LEU A 194 8.28 -12.85 5.02
N ALA A 195 7.30 -11.94 5.00
CA ALA A 195 7.30 -10.77 4.12
C ALA A 195 8.54 -9.87 4.29
N GLN A 196 9.18 -9.88 5.47
CA GLN A 196 10.42 -9.12 5.72
C GLN A 196 11.63 -9.61 4.91
N PHE A 197 11.51 -10.79 4.29
CA PHE A 197 12.54 -11.43 3.47
C PHE A 197 12.16 -11.49 1.99
N TYR A 198 11.19 -10.69 1.57
CA TYR A 198 10.80 -10.51 0.18
C TYR A 198 11.16 -9.09 -0.30
N PRO A 199 11.40 -8.90 -1.61
CA PRO A 199 11.70 -7.59 -2.14
C PRO A 199 10.50 -6.64 -2.03
N ASP A 200 10.77 -5.34 -1.99
CA ASP A 200 9.73 -4.31 -2.08
C ASP A 200 8.83 -4.53 -3.30
N VAL A 201 7.55 -4.19 -3.17
CA VAL A 201 6.69 -4.02 -4.35
C VAL A 201 7.24 -2.85 -5.15
N ARG A 202 7.31 -2.99 -6.47
CA ARG A 202 7.85 -1.95 -7.37
C ARG A 202 6.81 -1.53 -8.39
N TYR A 203 6.67 -0.22 -8.57
CA TYR A 203 5.78 0.39 -9.54
C TYR A 203 6.54 1.40 -10.39
N LYS A 204 6.11 1.57 -11.64
CA LYS A 204 6.38 2.77 -12.44
C LYS A 204 5.23 3.73 -12.20
N ALA A 205 5.46 4.82 -11.49
CA ALA A 205 4.50 5.90 -11.32
C ALA A 205 4.75 6.97 -12.38
N LEU A 206 3.72 7.33 -13.14
CA LEU A 206 3.75 8.40 -14.11
C LEU A 206 2.96 9.59 -13.59
N SER A 207 3.55 10.77 -13.72
CA SER A 207 2.85 12.04 -13.61
C SER A 207 3.05 12.82 -14.90
N ALA A 208 1.97 13.35 -15.47
CA ALA A 208 2.00 14.19 -16.66
C ALA A 208 1.21 15.48 -16.41
N VAL A 209 1.61 16.56 -17.06
CA VAL A 209 0.85 17.82 -17.10
C VAL A 209 0.42 18.07 -18.53
N VAL A 210 -0.87 18.32 -18.71
CA VAL A 210 -1.50 18.71 -19.97
C VAL A 210 -1.87 20.18 -19.89
N GLY A 211 -1.47 20.95 -20.89
CA GLY A 211 -1.90 22.34 -21.08
C GLY A 211 -3.06 22.41 -22.06
N VAL A 212 -4.13 23.14 -21.71
CA VAL A 212 -5.30 23.41 -22.56
C VAL A 212 -5.79 24.83 -22.30
N GLU A 213 -5.82 25.70 -23.32
CA GLU A 213 -6.31 27.09 -23.20
C GLU A 213 -5.68 27.89 -22.03
N GLY A 214 -4.40 27.65 -21.75
CA GLY A 214 -3.67 28.28 -20.64
C GLY A 214 -3.96 27.69 -19.24
N GLU A 215 -4.88 26.72 -19.14
CA GLU A 215 -5.09 25.92 -17.94
C GLU A 215 -4.19 24.68 -17.94
N ARG A 216 -3.81 24.20 -16.76
CA ARG A 216 -2.99 23.00 -16.60
C ARG A 216 -3.73 21.92 -15.84
N PHE A 217 -3.60 20.68 -16.31
CA PHE A 217 -4.21 19.50 -15.69
C PHE A 217 -3.17 18.41 -15.46
N ARG A 218 -3.18 17.82 -14.27
CA ARG A 218 -2.30 16.72 -13.88
C ARG A 218 -2.98 15.38 -14.12
N ALA A 219 -2.35 14.52 -14.91
CA ALA A 219 -2.68 13.10 -14.98
C ALA A 219 -1.67 12.30 -14.16
N THR A 220 -2.15 11.27 -13.47
CA THR A 220 -1.31 10.27 -12.81
C THR A 220 -1.69 8.89 -13.32
N GLY A 221 -0.73 7.97 -13.29
CA GLY A 221 -0.97 6.56 -13.55
C GLY A 221 0.15 5.73 -12.97
N TRP A 222 -0.05 4.44 -12.85
CA TRP A 222 0.96 3.55 -12.28
C TRP A 222 0.90 2.18 -12.93
N ARG A 223 2.03 1.48 -12.96
CA ARG A 223 2.10 0.10 -13.44
C ARG A 223 2.96 -0.71 -12.50
N LEU A 224 2.42 -1.82 -12.04
CA LEU A 224 3.15 -2.82 -11.30
C LEU A 224 4.31 -3.37 -12.13
N VAL A 225 5.50 -3.38 -11.54
CA VAL A 225 6.73 -3.93 -12.12
C VAL A 225 7.10 -5.24 -11.44
N ASP A 226 6.99 -5.29 -10.11
CA ASP A 226 7.22 -6.51 -9.32
C ASP A 226 6.28 -6.51 -8.12
N LEU A 227 5.59 -7.64 -7.91
CA LEU A 227 4.72 -7.89 -6.76
C LEU A 227 5.49 -7.94 -5.44
N GLY A 228 6.78 -8.27 -5.45
CA GLY A 228 7.58 -8.26 -4.22
C GLY A 228 6.99 -9.13 -3.10
N TRP A 229 6.89 -8.55 -1.90
CA TRP A 229 6.36 -9.18 -0.70
C TRP A 229 4.87 -9.54 -0.75
N THR A 230 4.06 -8.97 -1.64
CA THR A 230 2.62 -9.29 -1.69
C THR A 230 2.37 -10.74 -2.10
N LYS A 231 3.37 -11.39 -2.72
CA LYS A 231 3.36 -12.84 -3.01
C LYS A 231 3.15 -13.70 -1.76
N VAL A 232 3.49 -13.18 -0.57
CA VAL A 232 3.27 -13.86 0.72
C VAL A 232 1.79 -13.99 1.07
N TYR A 233 0.95 -13.07 0.59
CA TYR A 233 -0.48 -13.01 0.93
C TYR A 233 -1.38 -13.63 -0.16
N GLY A 234 -0.80 -14.04 -1.30
CA GLY A 234 -1.54 -14.62 -2.42
C GLY A 234 -2.19 -13.57 -3.31
N ALA A 235 -2.94 -14.02 -4.33
CA ALA A 235 -3.60 -13.15 -5.32
C ALA A 235 -4.90 -12.49 -4.82
N GLU A 236 -5.34 -12.83 -3.60
CA GLU A 236 -6.62 -12.38 -3.03
C GLU A 236 -6.53 -11.01 -2.33
N GLU A 237 -5.34 -10.63 -1.85
CA GLU A 237 -5.06 -9.24 -1.48
C GLU A 237 -4.65 -8.47 -2.75
N LYS A 238 -5.62 -8.32 -3.66
CA LYS A 238 -5.55 -7.17 -4.56
C LYS A 238 -5.62 -5.95 -3.67
N ASP A 239 -4.50 -5.25 -3.51
CA ASP A 239 -4.52 -3.83 -3.11
C ASP A 239 -5.74 -3.21 -3.82
N GLU A 240 -6.70 -2.65 -3.09
CA GLU A 240 -7.86 -1.99 -3.70
C GLU A 240 -7.41 -0.83 -4.62
N ASP A 241 -6.16 -0.39 -4.47
CA ASP A 241 -5.45 0.49 -5.38
C ASP A 241 -5.12 -0.13 -6.75
N GLN A 242 -5.36 -1.43 -6.98
CA GLN A 242 -5.18 -2.17 -8.26
C GLN A 242 -6.26 -1.89 -9.31
N GLU A 243 -7.00 -0.78 -9.19
CA GLU A 243 -7.60 -0.20 -10.40
C GLU A 243 -6.46 0.24 -11.31
N ASP A 244 -6.13 -0.63 -12.27
CA ASP A 244 -5.14 -0.43 -13.34
C ASP A 244 -5.36 0.91 -14.04
N GLN A 245 -4.80 1.99 -13.50
CA GLN A 245 -4.48 3.19 -14.27
C GLN A 245 -3.23 2.86 -15.08
N ALA A 246 -3.41 2.01 -16.10
CA ALA A 246 -2.40 1.64 -17.07
C ALA A 246 -1.56 2.89 -17.40
N VAL A 247 -0.25 2.81 -17.15
CA VAL A 247 0.67 3.95 -17.32
C VAL A 247 0.39 4.61 -18.66
N LEU A 248 -0.09 5.85 -18.60
CA LEU A 248 -0.37 6.62 -19.79
C LEU A 248 0.87 6.63 -20.69
N GLN A 249 0.74 6.14 -21.91
CA GLN A 249 1.85 6.18 -22.85
C GLN A 249 1.87 7.53 -23.55
N VAL A 250 2.28 8.57 -22.84
CA VAL A 250 2.33 9.94 -23.35
C VAL A 250 3.75 10.51 -23.35
N ALA A 251 4.07 11.32 -24.34
CA ALA A 251 5.31 12.08 -24.48
C ALA A 251 5.08 13.58 -24.43
N VAL A 252 6.12 14.31 -24.00
CA VAL A 252 6.08 15.79 -24.05
C VAL A 252 5.93 16.22 -25.50
N GLY A 253 4.97 17.10 -25.75
CA GLY A 253 4.57 17.56 -27.09
C GLY A 253 3.46 16.75 -27.74
N ASP A 254 3.04 15.62 -27.16
CA ASP A 254 1.91 14.85 -27.70
C ASP A 254 0.63 15.67 -27.66
N SER A 255 -0.12 15.64 -28.76
CA SER A 255 -1.44 16.27 -28.85
C SER A 255 -2.49 15.45 -28.12
N VAL A 256 -3.40 16.14 -27.43
CA VAL A 256 -4.55 15.53 -26.76
C VAL A 256 -5.82 16.34 -27.04
N GLN A 257 -6.97 15.68 -27.02
CA GLN A 257 -8.27 16.32 -27.17
C GLN A 257 -9.10 16.16 -25.90
N VAL A 258 -9.64 17.25 -25.36
CA VAL A 258 -10.58 17.19 -24.23
C VAL A 258 -11.95 16.77 -24.76
N VAL A 259 -12.37 15.53 -24.47
CA VAL A 259 -13.66 14.99 -24.92
C VAL A 259 -14.76 15.13 -23.87
N ALA A 260 -14.38 15.31 -22.61
CA ALA A 260 -15.30 15.68 -21.54
C ALA A 260 -14.57 16.54 -20.50
N ALA A 261 -15.29 17.49 -19.92
CA ALA A 261 -14.85 18.24 -18.75
C ALA A 261 -15.91 18.09 -17.66
N MET A 262 -15.48 17.90 -16.42
CA MET A 262 -16.32 17.54 -15.29
C MET A 262 -15.91 18.34 -14.06
N CYS A 263 -16.91 18.72 -13.26
CA CYS A 263 -16.71 19.27 -11.92
C CYS A 263 -16.93 18.15 -10.89
N GLY A 264 -15.85 17.47 -10.49
CA GLY A 264 -15.93 16.40 -9.49
C GLY A 264 -16.08 16.97 -8.08
N LYS A 265 -16.99 16.40 -7.27
CA LYS A 265 -17.05 16.71 -5.83
C LYS A 265 -16.06 15.84 -5.06
N ARG A 266 -15.27 16.44 -4.17
CA ARG A 266 -14.54 15.72 -3.12
C ARG A 266 -15.34 15.87 -1.82
N GLY A 267 -15.92 14.77 -1.36
CA GLY A 267 -16.45 14.66 0.01
C GLY A 267 -15.26 14.52 0.96
N GLY A 268 -15.27 15.32 2.03
CA GLY A 268 -14.35 15.18 3.16
C GLY A 268 -14.86 14.21 4.19
#